data_AF-A0A847MFZ9-F1
#
_entry.id   AF-A0A847MFZ9-F1
#
_cell.length_a   1.000
_cell.length_b   1.000
_cell.length_c   1.000
_cell.angle_alpha   90.00
_cell.angle_beta   90.00
_cell.angle_gamma   90.00
#
_symmetry.space_group_name_H-M   'P 1'
#
loop_
_entity.id
_entity.type
_entity.pdbx_description
1 polymer ?
#
loop_
_entity_poly.entity_id
_entity_poly.type
_entity_poly.pdbx_seq_one_letter_code
_entity_poly.pdbx_strand_id
1 'polypeptide(L)'
;ALCGNSTKGIIARDLPVVIPKAHDCITLFLGSRRKYLEEFNNHPGTYYYTPSAVERGSAVGSETNENLEKKYKEYLAKYGEENARYLMEIEEGWMKHYNYAASVDFELFRFLNYHDKVKKIAQKKSLQYREIEGDLILLKKLLNGDWNHDEFLVLQPGQKVAATNDDSIIVGVDIQE
;
A
#
# COMPACT_ATOMS: atom_id res chain seq x y z
N ALA A 1 -4.69 -5.40 -7.59
CA ALA A 1 -4.69 -4.01 -7.12
C ALA A 1 -3.74 -3.19 -8.00
N LEU A 2 -4.18 -2.04 -8.50
CA LEU A 2 -3.37 -1.09 -9.29
C LEU A 2 -2.48 -0.18 -8.42
N CYS A 3 -1.98 -0.68 -7.29
CA CYS A 3 -1.12 0.09 -6.40
C CYS A 3 0.18 0.48 -7.13
N GLY A 4 0.37 1.76 -7.44
CA GLY A 4 1.49 2.21 -8.28
C GLY A 4 1.51 1.55 -9.66
N ASN A 5 0.34 1.16 -10.20
CA ASN A 5 0.18 0.41 -11.44
C ASN A 5 0.84 -0.98 -11.47
N SER A 6 1.16 -1.58 -10.31
CA SER A 6 1.94 -2.82 -10.23
C SER A 6 1.34 -4.01 -10.99
N THR A 7 0.01 -4.08 -11.14
CA THR A 7 -0.66 -5.16 -11.87
C THR A 7 -1.07 -4.80 -13.29
N LYS A 8 -0.82 -3.57 -13.75
CA LYS A 8 -1.19 -3.14 -15.10
C LYS A 8 -0.38 -3.94 -16.13
N GLY A 9 -1.07 -4.48 -17.14
CA GLY A 9 -0.42 -5.25 -18.20
C GLY A 9 0.06 -6.64 -17.81
N ILE A 10 -0.24 -7.13 -16.59
CA ILE A 10 -0.06 -8.56 -16.28
C ILE A 10 -0.84 -9.39 -17.31
N ILE A 11 -0.19 -10.42 -17.84
CA ILE A 11 -0.74 -11.35 -18.82
C ILE A 11 -0.99 -12.69 -18.14
N ALA A 12 -2.21 -13.22 -18.27
CA ALA A 12 -2.49 -14.62 -17.99
C ALA A 12 -2.06 -15.43 -19.21
N ARG A 13 -0.97 -16.21 -19.08
CA ARG A 13 -0.47 -17.08 -20.14
C ARG A 13 -1.24 -18.40 -20.15
N ASP A 14 -0.74 -19.40 -19.45
CA ASP A 14 -1.32 -20.75 -19.44
C ASP A 14 -2.34 -20.97 -18.30
N LEU A 15 -2.30 -20.13 -17.26
CA LEU A 15 -3.13 -20.25 -16.08
C LEU A 15 -3.92 -18.97 -15.83
N PRO A 16 -5.15 -19.08 -15.26
CA PRO A 16 -5.89 -17.92 -14.81
C PRO A 16 -5.11 -17.14 -13.73
N VAL A 17 -5.24 -15.81 -13.75
CA VAL A 17 -4.65 -14.92 -12.75
C VAL A 17 -5.76 -14.15 -12.06
N VAL A 18 -5.80 -14.23 -10.73
CA VAL A 18 -6.83 -13.54 -9.93
C VAL A 18 -6.24 -12.29 -9.29
N ILE A 19 -6.91 -11.16 -9.51
CA ILE A 19 -6.44 -9.85 -9.07
C ILE A 19 -7.59 -9.12 -8.36
N PRO A 20 -7.39 -8.68 -7.11
CA PRO A 20 -8.36 -7.82 -6.44
C PRO A 20 -8.54 -6.50 -7.19
N LYS A 21 -9.80 -6.11 -7.43
CA LYS A 21 -10.20 -4.82 -8.00
C LYS A 21 -10.04 -3.75 -6.92
N ALA A 22 -8.84 -3.16 -6.86
CA ALA A 22 -8.47 -2.15 -5.89
C ALA A 22 -7.52 -1.13 -6.52
N HIS A 23 -7.73 0.17 -6.24
CA HIS A 23 -6.84 1.24 -6.69
C HIS A 23 -5.49 1.22 -5.97
N ASP A 24 -5.52 0.89 -4.67
CA ASP A 24 -4.37 0.89 -3.79
C ASP A 24 -4.32 -0.38 -2.95
N CYS A 25 -3.13 -0.83 -2.55
CA CYS A 25 -2.94 -2.04 -1.77
C CYS A 25 -3.56 -1.95 -0.36
N ILE A 26 -3.72 -0.73 0.20
CA ILE A 26 -4.40 -0.48 1.47
C ILE A 26 -5.84 -0.98 1.46
N THR A 27 -6.50 -1.00 0.29
CA THR A 27 -7.85 -1.58 0.13
C THR A 27 -7.93 -3.01 0.67
N LEU A 28 -6.87 -3.81 0.52
CA LEU A 28 -6.82 -5.20 0.98
C LEU A 28 -6.79 -5.31 2.51
N PHE A 29 -6.27 -4.29 3.19
CA PHE A 29 -6.21 -4.20 4.64
C PHE A 29 -7.45 -3.55 5.25
N LEU A 30 -8.23 -2.81 4.46
CA LEU A 30 -9.53 -2.24 4.85
C LEU A 30 -10.72 -3.16 4.49
N GLY A 31 -10.47 -4.21 3.71
CA GLY A 31 -11.47 -5.21 3.34
C GLY A 31 -12.57 -4.69 2.41
N SER A 32 -12.48 -3.44 1.94
CA SER A 32 -13.53 -2.85 1.11
C SER A 32 -13.01 -1.68 0.27
N ARG A 33 -13.29 -1.74 -1.03
CA ARG A 33 -13.07 -0.62 -1.97
C ARG A 33 -13.81 0.65 -1.50
N ARG A 34 -15.04 0.49 -1.01
CA ARG A 34 -15.86 1.61 -0.52
C ARG A 34 -15.23 2.27 0.70
N LYS A 35 -14.81 1.49 1.70
CA LYS A 35 -14.13 2.05 2.89
C LYS A 35 -12.84 2.79 2.49
N TYR A 36 -12.04 2.21 1.59
CA TYR A 36 -10.85 2.89 1.08
C TYR A 36 -11.18 4.22 0.40
N LEU A 37 -12.18 4.26 -0.48
CA LEU A 37 -12.58 5.49 -1.17
C LEU A 37 -13.10 6.56 -0.20
N GLU A 38 -13.87 6.15 0.81
CA GLU A 38 -14.36 7.03 1.86
C GLU A 38 -13.20 7.67 2.64
N GLU A 39 -12.22 6.88 3.08
CA GLU A 39 -11.03 7.38 3.76
C GLU A 39 -10.18 8.27 2.86
N PHE A 40 -9.97 7.87 1.61
CA PHE A 40 -9.19 8.64 0.64
C PHE A 40 -9.81 10.02 0.35
N ASN A 41 -11.14 10.08 0.19
CA ASN A 41 -11.85 11.31 -0.12
C ASN A 41 -11.97 12.25 1.09
N ASN A 42 -12.21 11.70 2.29
CA ASN A 42 -12.39 12.49 3.51
C ASN A 42 -11.05 12.94 4.11
N HIS A 43 -9.99 12.15 3.94
CA HIS A 43 -8.67 12.38 4.52
C HIS A 43 -7.57 12.27 3.45
N PRO A 44 -7.54 13.15 2.44
CA PRO A 44 -6.49 13.14 1.42
C PRO A 44 -5.11 13.43 2.04
N GLY A 45 -4.06 12.84 1.46
CA GLY A 45 -2.71 12.93 2.02
C GLY A 45 -2.54 12.11 3.29
N THR A 46 -3.18 10.94 3.37
CA THR A 46 -3.01 9.99 4.48
C THR A 46 -1.90 8.99 4.16
N TYR A 47 -0.93 8.87 5.07
CA TYR A 47 0.01 7.75 5.07
C TYR A 47 -0.55 6.63 5.94
N TYR A 48 -0.73 5.45 5.36
CA TYR A 48 -1.30 4.28 6.05
C TYR A 48 -0.20 3.37 6.60
N TYR A 49 -0.27 3.10 7.90
CA TYR A 49 0.61 2.21 8.63
C TYR A 49 -0.12 0.90 8.93
N THR A 50 0.25 -0.18 8.22
CA THR A 50 -0.19 -1.53 8.56
C THR A 50 0.70 -2.12 9.66
N PRO A 51 0.22 -3.08 10.47
CA PRO A 51 1.02 -3.72 11.53
C PRO A 51 2.38 -4.20 11.03
N SER A 52 2.39 -4.86 9.88
CA SER A 52 3.60 -5.42 9.28
C SER A 52 4.61 -4.35 8.84
N ALA A 53 4.13 -3.17 8.41
CA ALA A 53 5.00 -2.07 8.00
C ALA A 53 5.63 -1.39 9.22
N VAL A 54 4.89 -1.27 10.32
CA VAL A 54 5.40 -0.78 11.62
C VAL A 54 6.38 -1.77 12.23
N GLU A 55 6.10 -3.06 12.18
CA GLU A 55 6.96 -4.11 12.69
C GLU A 55 8.34 -4.11 12.03
N ARG A 56 8.37 -4.04 10.70
CA ARG A 56 9.62 -4.07 9.92
C ARG A 56 10.39 -2.75 9.91
N GLY A 57 9.82 -1.66 10.46
CA GLY A 57 10.39 -0.32 10.32
C GLY A 57 10.51 0.14 8.87
N SER A 58 9.71 -0.44 7.97
CA SER A 58 9.75 -0.17 6.53
C SER A 58 8.74 0.89 6.09
N ALA A 59 7.87 1.34 7.00
CA ALA A 59 6.98 2.45 6.74
C ALA A 59 7.76 3.77 6.81
N VAL A 60 7.42 4.70 5.92
CA VAL A 60 8.03 6.03 5.92
C VAL A 60 7.74 6.71 7.26
N GLY A 61 8.77 7.23 7.91
CA GLY A 61 8.70 7.82 9.24
C GLY A 61 8.79 6.82 10.40
N SER A 62 8.85 5.50 10.13
CA SER A 62 9.11 4.45 11.13
C SER A 62 10.59 4.03 11.20
N GLU A 63 11.45 4.65 10.40
CA GLU A 63 12.88 4.34 10.35
C GLU A 63 13.56 4.68 11.68
N THR A 64 14.40 3.77 12.16
CA THR A 64 15.34 4.07 13.24
C THR A 64 16.55 4.84 12.70
N ASN A 65 17.33 5.47 13.59
CA ASN A 65 18.60 6.09 13.19
C ASN A 65 19.54 5.06 12.52
N GLU A 66 19.54 3.81 12.98
CA GLU A 66 20.32 2.74 12.36
C GLU A 66 19.84 2.41 10.93
N ASN A 67 18.52 2.42 10.69
CA ASN A 67 17.97 2.24 9.35
C ASN A 67 18.41 3.37 8.40
N LEU A 68 18.36 4.62 8.87
CA LEU A 68 18.76 5.79 8.08
C LEU A 68 20.27 5.80 7.78
N GLU A 69 21.10 5.47 8.77
CA GLU A 69 22.55 5.35 8.57
C GLU A 69 22.92 4.24 7.60
N LYS A 70 22.29 3.07 7.74
CA LYS A 70 22.49 1.94 6.83
C LYS A 70 22.12 2.35 5.40
N LYS A 71 20.99 3.00 5.22
CA LYS A 71 20.50 3.47 3.92
C LYS A 71 21.42 4.52 3.30
N TYR A 72 21.89 5.48 4.09
CA TYR A 72 22.88 6.45 3.63
C TYR A 72 24.18 5.79 3.18
N LYS A 73 24.70 4.81 3.94
CA LYS A 73 25.90 4.03 3.55
C LYS A 73 25.67 3.25 2.25
N GLU A 74 24.49 2.66 2.06
CA GLU A 74 24.13 1.97 0.82
C GLU A 74 24.08 2.94 -0.38
N TYR A 75 23.51 4.13 -0.21
CA TYR A 75 23.51 5.15 -1.26
C TYR A 75 24.91 5.71 -1.54
N LEU A 76 25.70 5.95 -0.50
CA LEU A 76 27.08 6.40 -0.62
C LEU A 76 27.90 5.41 -1.46
N ALA A 77 27.78 4.11 -1.17
CA ALA A 77 28.49 3.06 -1.90
C ALA A 77 28.07 2.94 -3.37
N LYS A 78 26.80 3.19 -3.69
CA LYS A 78 26.25 3.03 -5.05
C LYS A 78 26.39 4.28 -5.92
N TYR A 79 26.28 5.46 -5.32
CA TYR A 79 26.03 6.70 -6.06
C TYR A 79 27.01 7.83 -5.71
N GLY A 80 27.89 7.63 -4.73
CA GLY A 80 28.80 8.66 -4.23
C GLY A 80 28.10 9.64 -3.27
N GLU A 81 28.90 10.49 -2.62
CA GLU A 81 28.45 11.31 -1.48
C GLU A 81 27.38 12.33 -1.85
N GLU A 82 27.58 13.07 -2.95
CA GLU A 82 26.65 14.12 -3.38
C GLU A 82 25.26 13.54 -3.69
N ASN A 83 25.20 12.48 -4.50
CA ASN A 83 23.95 11.81 -4.83
C ASN A 83 23.33 11.14 -3.60
N ALA A 84 24.13 10.56 -2.71
CA ALA A 84 23.60 9.96 -1.48
C ALA A 84 22.91 11.00 -0.60
N ARG A 85 23.51 12.19 -0.43
CA ARG A 85 22.90 13.30 0.31
C ARG A 85 21.61 13.78 -0.36
N TYR A 86 21.64 13.95 -1.68
CA TYR A 86 20.47 14.37 -2.45
C TYR A 86 19.30 13.36 -2.35
N LEU A 87 19.59 12.07 -2.42
CA LEU A 87 18.57 11.02 -2.27
C LEU A 87 17.95 11.02 -0.86
N MET A 88 18.76 11.20 0.18
CA MET A 88 18.24 11.34 1.55
C MET A 88 17.32 12.56 1.69
N GLU A 89 17.67 13.69 1.07
CA GLU A 89 16.85 14.91 1.08
C GLU A 89 15.49 14.71 0.37
N ILE A 90 15.48 14.02 -0.78
CA ILE A 90 14.23 13.69 -1.49
C ILE A 90 13.30 12.87 -0.60
N GLU A 91 13.83 11.86 0.07
CA GLU A 91 13.03 10.97 0.92
C GLU A 91 12.44 11.69 2.12
N GLU A 92 13.18 12.62 2.72
CA GLU A 92 12.64 13.52 3.75
C GLU A 92 11.54 14.42 3.19
N GLY A 93 11.66 14.83 1.92
CA GLY A 93 10.71 15.69 1.22
C GLY A 93 9.31 15.07 1.05
N TRP A 94 9.22 13.75 0.82
CA TRP A 94 7.92 13.10 0.56
C TRP A 94 6.94 13.20 1.72
N MET A 95 7.44 13.26 2.96
CA MET A 95 6.60 13.40 4.14
C MET A 95 5.87 14.74 4.22
N LYS A 96 6.37 15.79 3.53
CA LYS A 96 5.75 17.12 3.50
C LYS A 96 4.39 17.15 2.80
N HIS A 97 4.06 16.10 2.04
CA HIS A 97 2.79 16.00 1.30
C HIS A 97 1.72 15.20 2.05
N TYR A 98 2.03 14.70 3.24
CA TYR A 98 1.07 13.99 4.09
C TYR A 98 0.56 14.90 5.21
N ASN A 99 -0.74 14.80 5.47
CA ASN A 99 -1.42 15.49 6.57
C ASN A 99 -1.76 14.53 7.71
N TYR A 100 -1.95 13.24 7.39
CA TYR A 100 -2.41 12.23 8.33
C TYR A 100 -1.47 11.03 8.40
N ALA A 101 -1.36 10.46 9.60
CA ALA A 101 -0.78 9.15 9.85
C ALA A 101 -1.89 8.22 10.34
N ALA A 102 -2.35 7.31 9.48
CA ALA A 102 -3.42 6.37 9.80
C ALA A 102 -2.86 5.02 10.19
N SER A 103 -3.13 4.56 11.41
CA SER A 103 -2.88 3.19 11.83
C SER A 103 -4.04 2.31 11.38
N VAL A 104 -3.75 1.30 10.55
CA VAL A 104 -4.72 0.24 10.24
C VAL A 104 -4.64 -0.80 11.35
N ASP A 105 -5.61 -0.75 12.25
CA ASP A 105 -5.63 -1.52 13.48
C ASP A 105 -6.44 -2.81 13.31
N PHE A 106 -5.88 -3.93 13.75
CA PHE A 106 -6.58 -5.22 13.74
C PHE A 106 -6.59 -5.76 15.16
N GLU A 107 -7.76 -6.21 15.62
CA GLU A 107 -7.93 -6.80 16.96
C GLU A 107 -6.85 -7.85 17.27
N LEU A 108 -6.53 -8.72 16.29
CA LEU A 108 -5.53 -9.77 16.40
C LEU A 108 -4.12 -9.25 16.76
N PHE A 109 -3.79 -8.01 16.44
CA PHE A 109 -2.45 -7.44 16.63
C PHE A 109 -2.40 -6.34 17.72
N ARG A 110 -3.53 -6.04 18.38
CA ARG A 110 -3.60 -4.95 19.37
C ARG A 110 -2.59 -5.10 20.50
N PHE A 111 -2.34 -6.33 20.95
CA PHE A 111 -1.38 -6.62 22.02
C PHE A 111 0.07 -6.18 21.71
N LEU A 112 0.40 -5.95 20.43
CA LEU A 112 1.72 -5.48 19.99
C LEU A 112 1.86 -3.95 20.07
N ASN A 113 0.77 -3.22 20.34
CA ASN A 113 0.73 -1.77 20.52
C ASN A 113 1.32 -0.97 19.34
N TYR A 114 1.15 -1.46 18.10
CA TYR A 114 1.63 -0.74 16.92
C TYR A 114 0.93 0.60 16.71
N HIS A 115 -0.36 0.71 17.07
CA HIS A 115 -1.11 1.96 17.00
C HIS A 115 -0.44 3.07 17.83
N ASP A 116 0.10 2.76 19.01
CA ASP A 116 0.83 3.71 19.84
C ASP A 116 2.18 4.11 19.24
N LYS A 117 2.85 3.20 18.52
CA LYS A 117 4.04 3.57 17.74
C LYS A 117 3.69 4.56 16.63
N VAL A 118 2.57 4.35 15.93
CA VAL A 118 2.09 5.27 14.89
C VAL A 118 1.70 6.62 15.49
N LYS A 119 1.05 6.68 16.67
CA LYS A 119 0.80 7.94 17.39
C LYS A 119 2.08 8.73 17.65
N LYS A 120 3.15 8.06 18.08
CA LYS A 120 4.46 8.70 18.32
C LYS A 120 5.08 9.21 17.01
N ILE A 121 4.97 8.45 15.92
CA ILE A 121 5.42 8.89 14.59
C ILE A 121 4.65 10.14 14.16
N ALA A 122 3.33 10.12 14.29
CA ALA A 122 2.47 11.24 13.96
C ALA A 122 2.87 12.50 14.72
N GLN A 123 3.09 12.39 16.03
CA GLN A 123 3.59 13.50 16.87
C GLN A 123 4.96 14.01 16.42
N LYS A 124 5.93 13.11 16.19
CA LYS A 124 7.30 13.48 15.76
C LYS A 124 7.30 14.21 14.41
N LYS A 125 6.35 13.88 13.54
CA LYS A 125 6.25 14.41 12.17
C LYS A 125 5.17 15.48 12.00
N SER A 126 4.54 15.91 13.09
CA SER A 126 3.43 16.89 13.07
C SER A 126 2.27 16.49 12.16
N LEU A 127 1.98 15.18 12.07
CA LEU A 127 0.83 14.63 11.33
C LEU A 127 -0.37 14.43 12.26
N GLN A 128 -1.57 14.53 11.70
CA GLN A 128 -2.80 14.18 12.41
C GLN A 128 -2.93 12.66 12.51
N TYR A 129 -3.05 12.14 13.73
CA TYR A 129 -3.20 10.71 13.95
C TYR A 129 -4.62 10.25 13.67
N ARG A 130 -4.74 9.13 12.95
CA ARG A 130 -6.01 8.44 12.67
C ARG A 130 -5.86 6.97 13.04
N GLU A 131 -6.89 6.41 13.65
CA GLU A 131 -7.04 4.97 13.78
C GLU A 131 -8.16 4.53 12.86
N ILE A 132 -7.91 3.46 12.09
CA ILE A 132 -8.85 2.88 11.13
C ILE A 132 -8.93 1.39 11.43
N GLU A 133 -10.14 0.88 11.60
CA GLU A 133 -10.37 -0.55 11.78
C GLU A 133 -10.04 -1.30 10.47
N GLY A 134 -9.07 -2.21 10.55
CA GLY A 134 -8.67 -3.09 9.48
C GLY A 134 -9.59 -4.30 9.35
N ASP A 135 -9.78 -4.75 8.12
CA ASP A 135 -10.54 -5.95 7.79
C ASP A 135 -9.81 -6.76 6.72
N LEU A 136 -9.51 -8.02 7.01
CA LEU A 136 -8.79 -8.93 6.12
C LEU A 136 -9.73 -9.73 5.21
N ILE A 137 -11.03 -9.42 5.15
CA ILE A 137 -12.01 -10.21 4.39
C ILE A 137 -11.61 -10.37 2.92
N LEU A 138 -11.12 -9.32 2.25
CA LEU A 138 -10.67 -9.43 0.85
C LEU A 138 -9.46 -10.36 0.69
N LEU A 139 -8.52 -10.33 1.64
CA LEU A 139 -7.37 -11.26 1.63
C LEU A 139 -7.81 -12.70 1.88
N LYS A 140 -8.76 -12.91 2.80
CA LYS A 140 -9.33 -14.24 3.06
C LYS A 140 -10.05 -14.78 1.82
N LYS A 141 -10.89 -13.98 1.17
CA LYS A 141 -11.60 -14.33 -0.07
C LYS A 141 -10.63 -14.66 -1.20
N LEU A 142 -9.58 -13.85 -1.38
CA LEU A 142 -8.53 -14.08 -2.37
C LEU A 142 -7.89 -15.46 -2.21
N LEU A 143 -7.50 -15.82 -0.98
CA LEU A 143 -6.82 -17.08 -0.68
C LEU A 143 -7.75 -18.30 -0.71
N ASN A 144 -9.03 -18.12 -0.36
CA ASN A 144 -10.01 -19.21 -0.27
C ASN A 144 -10.74 -19.51 -1.59
N GLY A 145 -10.49 -18.75 -2.65
CA GLY A 145 -11.16 -18.97 -3.95
C GLY A 145 -12.54 -18.32 -4.09
N ASP A 146 -12.94 -17.45 -3.15
CA ASP A 146 -14.22 -16.73 -3.19
C ASP A 146 -14.11 -15.46 -4.05
N TRP A 147 -13.99 -15.66 -5.37
CA TRP A 147 -13.70 -14.61 -6.33
C TRP A 147 -14.96 -14.10 -7.02
N ASN A 148 -15.83 -13.42 -6.27
CA ASN A 148 -16.95 -12.72 -6.89
C ASN A 148 -16.46 -11.63 -7.86
N HIS A 149 -17.25 -11.38 -8.90
CA HIS A 149 -16.86 -10.50 -10.00
C HIS A 149 -16.72 -9.02 -9.57
N ASP A 150 -17.42 -8.60 -8.52
CA ASP A 150 -17.40 -7.20 -8.07
C ASP A 150 -16.07 -6.84 -7.37
N GLU A 151 -15.49 -7.78 -6.62
CA GLU A 151 -14.26 -7.58 -5.86
C GLU A 151 -13.02 -8.09 -6.59
N PHE A 152 -13.16 -9.01 -7.54
CA PHE A 152 -12.03 -9.68 -8.20
C PHE A 152 -12.15 -9.68 -9.73
N LEU A 153 -11.01 -9.49 -10.38
CA LEU A 153 -10.81 -9.82 -11.79
C LEU A 153 -10.19 -11.22 -11.86
N VAL A 154 -10.87 -12.14 -12.53
CA VAL A 154 -10.32 -13.44 -12.92
C VAL A 154 -9.90 -13.36 -14.38
N LEU A 155 -8.61 -13.16 -14.62
CA LEU A 155 -8.01 -13.03 -15.94
C LEU A 155 -7.83 -14.43 -16.54
N GLN A 156 -8.43 -14.70 -17.70
CA GLN A 156 -8.30 -15.98 -18.39
C GLN A 156 -7.02 -16.05 -19.24
N PRO A 157 -6.49 -17.25 -19.53
CA PRO A 157 -5.44 -17.45 -20.53
C PRO A 157 -5.67 -16.64 -21.81
N GLY A 158 -4.65 -15.92 -22.27
CA GLY A 158 -4.73 -15.04 -23.44
C GLY A 158 -5.21 -13.61 -23.16
N GLN A 159 -5.52 -13.28 -21.90
CA GLN A 159 -5.94 -11.93 -21.52
C GLN A 159 -4.83 -11.17 -20.79
N LYS A 160 -4.88 -9.84 -20.89
CA LYS A 160 -4.05 -8.90 -20.13
C LYS A 160 -4.89 -7.96 -19.28
N VAL A 161 -4.33 -7.48 -18.18
CA VAL A 161 -4.96 -6.45 -17.34
C VAL A 161 -4.90 -5.09 -18.02
N ALA A 162 -6.06 -4.45 -18.20
CA ALA A 162 -6.20 -3.05 -18.55
C ALA A 162 -6.82 -2.27 -17.38
N ALA A 163 -6.33 -1.06 -17.13
CA ALA A 163 -6.95 -0.14 -16.18
C ALA A 163 -8.17 0.52 -16.85
N THR A 164 -9.23 0.74 -16.07
CA THR A 164 -10.41 1.52 -16.48
C THR A 164 -10.50 2.82 -15.69
N ASN A 165 -11.34 3.74 -16.16
CA ASN A 165 -11.66 5.00 -15.47
C ASN A 165 -13.07 4.94 -14.83
N ASP A 166 -13.51 3.73 -14.47
CA ASP A 166 -14.84 3.47 -13.91
C ASP A 166 -14.75 2.59 -12.65
N ASP A 167 -15.91 2.17 -12.14
CA ASP A 167 -15.98 1.41 -10.90
C ASP A 167 -15.35 0.01 -10.96
N SER A 168 -15.07 -0.51 -12.16
CA SER A 168 -14.42 -1.81 -12.30
C SER A 168 -12.93 -1.77 -11.98
N ILE A 169 -12.28 -0.60 -12.06
CA ILE A 169 -10.85 -0.33 -11.84
C ILE A 169 -9.93 -1.03 -12.85
N ILE A 170 -10.13 -2.32 -13.05
CA ILE A 170 -9.40 -3.19 -13.96
C ILE A 170 -10.35 -4.15 -14.67
N VAL A 171 -10.02 -4.42 -15.91
CA VAL A 171 -10.68 -5.41 -16.76
C VAL A 171 -9.64 -6.31 -17.43
N GLY A 172 -10.07 -7.51 -17.81
CA GLY A 172 -9.32 -8.37 -18.72
C GLY A 172 -9.64 -7.99 -20.15
N VAL A 173 -8.62 -7.81 -20.98
CA VAL A 173 -8.78 -7.62 -22.42
C VAL A 173 -7.98 -8.68 -23.16
N ASP A 174 -8.53 -9.21 -24.25
CA ASP A 174 -7.84 -10.21 -25.06
C ASP A 174 -6.58 -9.60 -25.68
N ILE A 175 -5.51 -10.40 -25.72
CA ILE A 175 -4.28 -10.04 -26.40
C ILE A 175 -4.49 -10.35 -27.88
N GLN A 176 -4.49 -9.32 -28.72
CA GLN A 176 -4.41 -9.50 -30.17
C GLN A 176 -2.99 -9.96 -30.50
N GLU A 177 -2.87 -11.06 -31.25
CA GLU A 177 -1.61 -11.57 -31.81
C GLU A 177 -0.93 -10.55 -32.73
#